data_AF-A0AAD1SZ69-F1
#
_entry.id   AF-A0AAD1SZ69-F1
#
_cell.length_a   1.000
_cell.length_b   1.000
_cell.length_c   1.000
_cell.angle_alpha   90.00
_cell.angle_beta   90.00
_cell.angle_gamma   90.00
#
_symmetry.space_group_name_H-M   'P 1'
#
loop_
_entity.id
_entity.type
_entity.pdbx_description
1 polymer ?
#
loop_
_entity_poly.entity_id
_entity_poly.type
_entity_poly.pdbx_seq_one_letter_code
_entity_poly.pdbx_strand_id
1 'polypeptide(L)'
;MAPVSPASSSSDQEQPMLADIGAEIRCLASTMVTKADLQSLTSTLTAFLTSAVTALRTQIDVQGGRIKALEAQAQTMRHQTSAADTALTHRQVEDLDNRSRCSNIRVRGVPEQEGTENAEVLLTGLFRQILGEKRQWRYTLNRRTGP
;
A
#
# COMPACT_ATOMS: atom_id res chain seq x y z
N MET A 1 -86.65 9.02 80.26
CA MET A 1 -85.68 9.98 79.68
C MET A 1 -84.60 10.16 80.74
N ALA A 2 -83.34 9.76 80.55
CA ALA A 2 -82.44 10.19 79.48
C ALA A 2 -81.50 9.04 79.00
N PRO A 3 -80.96 9.13 77.76
CA PRO A 3 -80.03 8.15 77.21
C PRO A 3 -78.60 8.38 77.72
N VAL A 4 -77.87 7.28 77.93
CA VAL A 4 -76.42 7.30 78.15
C VAL A 4 -75.75 7.31 76.78
N SER A 5 -75.05 8.40 76.48
CA SER A 5 -74.25 8.56 75.26
C SER A 5 -73.05 7.60 75.27
N PRO A 6 -72.73 6.94 74.14
CA PRO A 6 -71.46 6.25 73.99
C PRO A 6 -70.34 7.28 73.82
N ALA A 7 -69.24 7.07 74.54
CA ALA A 7 -68.02 7.86 74.41
C ALA A 7 -67.46 7.70 72.98
N SER A 8 -67.36 8.83 72.27
CA SER A 8 -66.79 8.91 70.94
C SER A 8 -65.31 8.50 70.95
N SER A 9 -65.03 7.52 70.10
CA SER A 9 -63.73 6.92 69.83
C SER A 9 -62.79 7.94 69.18
N SER A 10 -61.63 8.20 69.78
CA SER A 10 -60.60 9.12 69.27
C SER A 10 -59.71 8.46 68.21
N SER A 11 -60.29 7.81 67.21
CA SER A 11 -59.56 6.97 66.23
C SER A 11 -59.28 7.65 64.88
N ASP A 12 -59.69 8.91 64.68
CA ASP A 12 -59.70 9.55 63.36
C ASP A 12 -58.43 10.37 63.01
N GLN A 13 -57.43 10.47 63.91
CA GLN A 13 -56.23 11.29 63.68
C GLN A 13 -55.01 10.56 63.08
N GLU A 14 -54.96 9.23 63.07
CA GLU A 14 -53.82 8.48 62.50
C GLU A 14 -53.96 8.15 61.00
N GLN A 15 -55.20 8.12 60.49
CA GLN A 15 -55.49 7.84 59.08
C GLN A 15 -54.91 8.86 58.06
N PRO A 16 -54.87 10.19 58.31
CA PRO A 16 -54.38 11.14 57.32
C PRO A 16 -52.86 11.05 57.09
N MET A 17 -52.05 10.75 58.12
CA MET A 17 -50.59 10.66 57.97
C MET A 17 -50.14 9.38 57.25
N LEU A 18 -50.86 8.26 57.44
CA LEU A 18 -50.60 7.02 56.71
C LEU A 18 -50.95 7.12 55.21
N ALA A 19 -52.00 7.88 54.88
CA ALA A 19 -52.36 8.16 53.48
C ALA A 19 -51.29 8.99 52.75
N ASP A 20 -50.68 9.94 53.46
CA ASP A 20 -49.63 10.83 52.97
C ASP A 20 -48.31 10.07 52.72
N ILE A 21 -47.86 9.28 53.70
CA ILE A 21 -46.68 8.38 53.54
C ILE A 21 -46.90 7.39 52.38
N GLY A 22 -48.11 6.85 52.25
CA GLY A 22 -48.47 5.98 51.13
C GLY A 22 -48.39 6.69 49.77
N ALA A 23 -48.72 7.98 49.71
CA ALA A 23 -48.62 8.79 48.49
C ALA A 23 -47.15 9.09 48.13
N GLU A 24 -46.31 9.43 49.11
CA GLU A 24 -44.88 9.63 48.90
C GLU A 24 -44.18 8.36 48.43
N ILE A 25 -44.46 7.19 49.02
CA ILE A 25 -43.87 5.92 48.60
C ILE A 25 -44.27 5.57 47.15
N ARG A 26 -45.54 5.80 46.78
CA ARG A 26 -45.98 5.60 45.39
C ARG A 26 -45.32 6.57 44.42
N CYS A 27 -45.14 7.82 44.84
CA CYS A 27 -44.42 8.83 44.07
C CYS A 27 -42.95 8.42 43.86
N LEU A 28 -42.26 8.00 44.93
CA LEU A 28 -40.89 7.52 44.86
C LEU A 28 -40.77 6.25 44.00
N ALA A 29 -41.69 5.29 44.15
CA ALA A 29 -41.72 4.07 43.34
C ALA A 29 -41.96 4.36 41.84
N SER A 30 -42.69 5.43 41.51
CA SER A 30 -42.92 5.84 40.12
C SER A 30 -41.72 6.55 39.47
N THR A 31 -40.80 7.08 40.27
CA THR A 31 -39.55 7.72 39.78
C THR A 31 -38.36 6.77 39.78
N MET A 32 -38.49 5.58 40.37
CA MET A 32 -37.46 4.56 40.32
C MET A 32 -37.38 3.92 38.93
N VAL A 33 -36.15 3.74 38.46
CA VAL A 33 -35.86 2.97 37.25
C VAL A 33 -36.44 1.57 37.42
N THR A 34 -37.32 1.18 36.51
CA THR A 34 -37.95 -0.13 36.56
C THR A 34 -37.05 -1.19 35.93
N LYS A 35 -37.31 -2.45 36.24
CA LYS A 35 -36.69 -3.59 35.56
C LYS A 35 -36.91 -3.53 34.05
N ALA A 36 -38.06 -3.02 33.60
CA ALA A 36 -38.38 -2.86 32.17
C ALA A 36 -37.46 -1.82 31.50
N ASP A 37 -37.15 -0.71 32.18
CA ASP A 37 -36.24 0.32 31.67
C ASP A 37 -34.82 -0.23 31.48
N LEU A 38 -34.33 -1.02 32.44
CA LEU A 38 -33.02 -1.68 32.33
C LEU A 38 -32.98 -2.71 31.19
N GLN A 39 -34.05 -3.48 31.01
CA GLN A 39 -34.17 -4.42 29.89
C GLN A 39 -34.20 -3.69 28.54
N SER A 40 -34.94 -2.59 28.46
CA SER A 40 -35.01 -1.74 27.27
C SER A 40 -33.64 -1.13 26.92
N LEU A 41 -32.94 -0.60 27.92
CA LEU A 41 -31.59 -0.07 27.76
C LEU A 41 -30.62 -1.15 27.29
N THR A 42 -30.65 -2.33 27.91
CA THR A 42 -29.78 -3.45 27.55
C THR A 42 -30.06 -3.92 26.12
N SER A 43 -31.34 -4.01 25.72
CA SER A 43 -31.73 -4.36 24.36
C SER A 43 -31.24 -3.31 23.35
N THR A 44 -31.38 -2.03 23.67
CA THR A 44 -30.94 -0.91 22.83
C THR A 44 -29.42 -0.93 22.65
N LEU A 45 -28.66 -1.11 23.73
CA LEU A 45 -27.21 -1.23 23.69
C LEU A 45 -26.78 -2.45 22.89
N THR A 46 -27.45 -3.60 23.07
CA THR A 46 -27.15 -4.82 22.33
C THR A 46 -27.38 -4.63 20.83
N ALA A 47 -28.50 -4.02 20.45
CA ALA A 47 -28.82 -3.72 19.06
C ALA A 47 -27.81 -2.75 18.44
N PHE A 48 -27.45 -1.69 19.17
CA PHE A 48 -26.44 -0.72 18.74
C PHE A 48 -25.07 -1.38 18.53
N LEU A 49 -24.60 -2.17 19.50
CA LEU A 49 -23.31 -2.85 19.42
C LEU A 49 -23.29 -3.86 18.27
N THR A 50 -24.38 -4.61 18.07
CA THR A 50 -24.48 -5.57 16.97
C THR A 50 -24.44 -4.86 15.61
N SER A 51 -25.13 -3.73 15.49
CA SER A 51 -25.08 -2.88 14.29
C SER A 51 -23.67 -2.32 14.04
N ALA A 52 -23.04 -1.77 15.08
CA ALA A 52 -21.68 -1.20 14.99
C ALA A 52 -20.64 -2.27 14.59
N VAL A 53 -20.70 -3.46 15.18
CA VAL A 53 -19.81 -4.58 14.83
C VAL A 53 -20.01 -5.01 13.37
N THR A 54 -21.27 -5.08 12.93
CA THR A 54 -21.58 -5.42 11.53
C THR A 54 -21.03 -4.37 10.57
N ALA A 55 -21.21 -3.08 10.88
CA ALA A 55 -20.67 -1.98 10.09
C ALA A 55 -19.14 -2.02 10.02
N LEU A 56 -18.46 -2.21 11.16
CA LEU A 56 -17.00 -2.35 11.20
C LEU A 56 -16.51 -3.54 10.37
N ARG A 57 -17.20 -4.68 10.45
CA ARG A 57 -16.87 -5.86 9.65
C ARG A 57 -16.97 -5.57 8.15
N THR A 58 -18.04 -4.91 7.70
CA THR A 58 -18.17 -4.51 6.30
C THR A 58 -17.06 -3.56 5.85
N GLN A 59 -16.66 -2.61 6.71
CA GLN A 59 -15.56 -1.69 6.40
C GLN A 59 -14.22 -2.43 6.28
N ILE A 60 -13.95 -3.38 7.18
CA ILE A 60 -12.76 -4.23 7.12
C ILE A 60 -12.73 -5.03 5.81
N ASP A 61 -13.85 -5.64 5.42
CA ASP A 61 -13.94 -6.41 4.17
C ASP A 61 -13.68 -5.54 2.94
N VAL A 62 -14.26 -4.33 2.90
CA VAL A 62 -14.04 -3.36 1.82
C VAL A 62 -12.57 -2.92 1.78
N GLN A 63 -11.97 -2.59 2.92
CA GLN A 63 -10.56 -2.21 3.00
C GLN A 63 -9.64 -3.36 2.60
N GLY A 64 -9.94 -4.59 3.03
CA GLY A 64 -9.21 -5.79 2.61
C GLY A 64 -9.28 -6.03 1.10
N GLY A 65 -10.44 -5.79 0.48
CA GLY A 65 -10.59 -5.81 -0.98
C GLY A 65 -9.73 -4.75 -1.69
N ARG A 66 -9.70 -3.53 -1.15
CA ARG A 66 -8.86 -2.44 -1.68
C ARG A 66 -7.37 -2.75 -1.58
N ILE A 67 -6.92 -3.32 -0.46
CA ILE A 67 -5.52 -3.72 -0.27
C ILE A 67 -5.13 -4.76 -1.33
N LYS A 68 -5.93 -5.82 -1.51
CA LYS A 68 -5.67 -6.85 -2.53
C LYS A 68 -5.57 -6.27 -3.94
N ALA A 69 -6.46 -5.32 -4.28
CA ALA A 69 -6.42 -4.66 -5.57
C ALA A 69 -5.14 -3.82 -5.76
N LEU A 70 -4.74 -3.07 -4.73
CA LEU A 70 -3.50 -2.29 -4.74
C LEU A 70 -2.26 -3.17 -4.82
N GLU A 71 -2.25 -4.31 -4.12
CA GLU A 71 -1.16 -5.29 -4.18
C GLU A 71 -1.01 -5.87 -5.59
N ALA A 72 -2.12 -6.26 -6.24
CA ALA A 72 -2.12 -6.74 -7.61
C ALA A 72 -1.62 -5.68 -8.61
N GLN A 73 -2.05 -4.42 -8.42
CA GLN A 73 -1.58 -3.30 -9.25
C GLN A 73 -0.07 -3.04 -9.05
N ALA A 74 0.40 -3.06 -7.81
CA ALA A 74 1.82 -2.87 -7.49
C ALA A 74 2.71 -3.98 -8.07
N GLN A 75 2.25 -5.24 -8.01
CA GLN A 75 2.95 -6.35 -8.66
C GLN A 75 3.03 -6.16 -10.18
N THR A 76 1.91 -5.77 -10.81
CA THR A 76 1.86 -5.51 -12.25
C THR A 76 2.84 -4.40 -12.65
N MET A 77 2.85 -3.28 -11.93
CA MET A 77 3.78 -2.18 -12.19
C MET A 77 5.24 -2.62 -12.02
N ARG A 78 5.57 -3.36 -10.95
CA ARG A 78 6.94 -3.87 -10.74
C ARG A 78 7.42 -4.74 -11.91
N HIS A 79 6.58 -5.64 -12.39
CA HIS A 79 6.92 -6.47 -13.55
C HIS A 79 7.15 -5.63 -14.80
N GLN A 80 6.24 -4.69 -15.10
CA GLN A 80 6.36 -3.80 -16.25
C GLN A 80 7.64 -2.94 -16.21
N THR A 81 7.95 -2.32 -15.07
CA THR A 81 9.16 -1.52 -14.90
C THR A 81 10.42 -2.37 -15.05
N SER A 82 10.47 -3.54 -14.41
CA SER A 82 11.65 -4.42 -14.50
C SER A 82 11.93 -4.89 -15.93
N ALA A 83 10.88 -5.21 -16.70
CA ALA A 83 11.02 -5.69 -18.07
C ALA A 83 11.39 -4.56 -19.04
N ALA A 84 10.79 -3.38 -18.88
CA ALA A 84 11.06 -2.23 -19.72
C ALA A 84 12.48 -1.68 -19.51
N ASP A 85 12.90 -1.54 -18.25
CA ASP A 85 14.21 -0.97 -17.92
C ASP A 85 15.35 -1.90 -18.37
N THR A 86 15.21 -3.21 -18.17
CA THR A 86 16.22 -4.18 -18.61
C THR A 86 16.33 -4.27 -20.13
N ALA A 87 15.21 -4.25 -20.86
CA ALA A 87 15.23 -4.30 -22.32
C ALA A 87 15.82 -3.02 -22.95
N LEU A 88 15.45 -1.84 -22.43
CA LEU A 88 15.96 -0.57 -22.93
C LEU A 88 17.44 -0.39 -22.63
N THR A 89 17.87 -0.70 -21.41
CA THR A 89 19.30 -0.62 -21.05
C THR A 89 20.14 -1.59 -21.86
N HIS A 90 19.68 -2.84 -22.03
CA HIS A 90 20.41 -3.82 -22.86
C HIS A 90 20.57 -3.33 -24.30
N ARG A 91 19.50 -2.81 -24.91
CA ARG A 91 19.55 -2.27 -26.27
C ARG A 91 20.48 -1.06 -26.38
N GLN A 92 20.45 -0.15 -25.41
CA GLN A 92 21.36 1.00 -25.39
C GLN A 92 22.83 0.59 -25.27
N VAL A 93 23.13 -0.41 -24.43
CA VAL A 93 24.48 -0.97 -24.28
C VAL A 93 24.95 -1.61 -25.59
N GLU A 94 24.09 -2.40 -26.23
CA GLU A 94 24.40 -3.04 -27.51
C GLU A 94 24.63 -2.01 -28.63
N ASP A 95 23.80 -0.98 -28.72
CA ASP A 95 23.97 0.11 -29.68
C ASP A 95 25.28 0.87 -29.45
N LEU A 96 25.66 1.11 -28.19
CA LEU A 96 26.94 1.76 -27.85
C LEU A 96 28.14 0.87 -28.19
N ASP A 97 28.11 -0.43 -27.89
CA ASP A 97 29.18 -1.37 -28.26
C ASP A 97 29.31 -1.47 -29.78
N ASN A 98 28.18 -1.57 -30.49
CA ASN A 98 28.16 -1.61 -31.94
C ASN A 98 28.74 -0.33 -32.54
N ARG A 99 28.33 0.87 -32.09
CA ARG A 99 28.89 2.14 -32.56
C ARG A 99 30.37 2.27 -32.27
N SER A 100 30.83 1.79 -31.11
CA SER A 100 32.25 1.73 -30.74
C SER A 100 33.05 0.80 -31.67
N ARG A 101 32.45 -0.30 -32.13
CA ARG A 101 33.09 -1.30 -33.00
C ARG A 101 32.96 -1.01 -34.49
N CYS A 102 32.00 -0.20 -34.92
CA CYS A 102 31.79 0.15 -36.33
C CYS A 102 33.01 0.84 -36.99
N SER A 103 33.89 1.48 -36.20
CA SER A 103 35.15 2.04 -36.71
C SER A 103 36.34 1.09 -36.63
N ASN A 104 36.16 -0.11 -36.07
CA ASN A 104 37.26 -1.05 -35.82
C ASN A 104 37.25 -2.15 -36.89
N ILE A 105 38.32 -2.22 -37.68
CA ILE A 105 38.54 -3.32 -38.63
C ILE A 105 39.37 -4.40 -37.94
N ARG A 106 38.89 -5.64 -37.95
CA ARG A 106 39.65 -6.80 -37.48
C ARG A 106 40.29 -7.50 -38.67
N VAL A 107 41.61 -7.45 -38.75
CA VAL A 107 42.38 -8.19 -39.76
C VAL A 107 42.78 -9.54 -39.16
N ARG A 108 42.49 -10.64 -39.87
CA ARG A 108 42.83 -12.01 -39.45
C ARG A 108 43.93 -12.58 -40.35
N GLY A 109 44.73 -13.51 -39.82
CA GLY A 109 45.80 -14.16 -40.58
C GLY A 109 47.09 -13.36 -40.69
N VAL A 110 47.32 -12.40 -39.79
CA VAL A 110 48.60 -11.69 -39.68
C VAL A 110 49.66 -12.67 -39.15
N PRO A 111 50.81 -12.86 -39.82
CA PRO A 111 51.86 -13.75 -39.34
C PRO A 111 52.41 -13.27 -38.00
N GLU A 112 52.58 -14.16 -37.02
CA GLU A 112 53.07 -13.82 -35.67
C GLU A 112 54.51 -13.26 -35.66
N GLN A 113 55.27 -13.49 -36.74
CA GLN A 113 56.64 -12.98 -36.92
C GLN A 113 56.68 -11.46 -37.10
N GLU A 114 55.59 -10.87 -37.59
CA GLU A 114 55.41 -9.43 -37.66
C GLU A 114 54.67 -8.97 -36.41
N GLY A 115 55.43 -8.68 -35.35
CA GLY A 115 54.88 -8.11 -34.12
C GLY A 115 54.09 -6.81 -34.36
N THR A 116 53.40 -6.33 -33.33
CA THR A 116 52.59 -5.08 -33.38
C THR A 116 53.37 -3.85 -33.83
N GLU A 117 54.70 -3.88 -33.73
CA GLU A 117 55.61 -2.82 -34.15
C GLU A 117 55.62 -2.60 -35.68
N ASN A 118 55.34 -3.63 -36.48
CA ASN A 118 55.31 -3.56 -37.95
C ASN A 118 53.88 -3.54 -38.53
N ALA A 119 52.85 -3.53 -37.69
CA ALA A 119 51.45 -3.61 -38.11
C ALA A 119 51.06 -2.49 -39.08
N GLU A 120 51.62 -1.28 -38.92
CA GLU A 120 51.37 -0.15 -39.84
C GLU A 120 51.85 -0.42 -41.26
N VAL A 121 53.07 -0.96 -41.40
CA VAL A 121 53.68 -1.23 -42.70
C VAL A 121 52.91 -2.33 -43.42
N LEU A 122 52.57 -3.40 -42.69
CA LEU A 122 51.74 -4.49 -43.19
C LEU A 122 50.36 -3.98 -43.64
N LEU A 123 49.64 -3.26 -42.77
CA LEU A 123 48.31 -2.71 -43.10
C LEU A 123 48.37 -1.78 -44.31
N THR A 124 49.39 -0.93 -44.41
CA THR A 124 49.56 -0.02 -45.55
C THR A 124 49.82 -0.77 -46.85
N GLY A 125 50.67 -1.81 -46.83
CA GLY A 125 50.92 -2.67 -47.98
C GLY A 125 49.64 -3.40 -48.43
N LEU A 126 48.89 -3.94 -47.46
CA LEU A 126 47.65 -4.69 -47.68
C LEU A 126 46.55 -3.79 -48.24
N PHE A 127 46.35 -2.59 -47.69
CA PHE A 127 45.39 -1.62 -48.21
C PHE A 127 45.79 -1.10 -49.59
N ARG A 128 47.07 -0.87 -49.85
CA ARG A 128 47.55 -0.47 -51.18
C ARG A 128 47.33 -1.57 -52.22
N GLN A 129 47.53 -2.83 -51.85
CA GLN A 129 47.27 -3.99 -52.71
C GLN A 129 45.77 -4.15 -53.04
N ILE A 130 44.89 -3.97 -52.04
CA ILE A 130 43.44 -4.14 -52.22
C ILE A 130 42.79 -2.94 -52.93
N LEU A 131 43.15 -1.71 -52.52
CA LEU A 131 42.46 -0.47 -52.96
C LEU A 131 43.18 0.26 -54.10
N GLY A 132 44.41 -0.16 -54.45
CA GLY A 132 45.24 0.44 -55.49
C GLY A 132 46.05 1.67 -55.05
N GLU A 133 47.13 1.96 -55.76
CA GLU A 133 48.13 2.99 -55.42
C GLU A 133 47.66 4.45 -55.55
N LYS A 134 46.51 4.70 -56.18
CA LYS A 134 46.09 6.05 -56.59
C LYS A 134 45.56 6.93 -55.45
N ARG A 135 45.46 6.43 -54.22
CA ARG A 135 44.97 7.20 -53.08
C ARG A 135 46.06 7.33 -52.01
N GLN A 136 46.45 8.57 -51.70
CA GLN A 136 47.25 8.87 -50.51
C GLN A 136 46.38 8.66 -49.27
N TRP A 137 46.51 7.49 -48.65
CA TRP A 137 45.86 7.19 -47.38
C TRP A 137 46.70 7.77 -46.24
N ARG A 138 46.10 8.68 -45.47
CA ARG A 138 46.71 9.23 -44.26
C ARG A 138 46.08 8.49 -43.07
N TYR A 139 46.87 7.69 -42.37
CA TYR A 139 46.44 7.06 -41.12
C TYR A 139 47.23 7.65 -39.96
N THR A 140 46.57 7.77 -38.81
CA THR A 140 47.17 8.19 -37.54
C THR A 140 47.04 7.04 -36.56
N LEU A 141 48.16 6.47 -36.16
CA LEU A 141 48.17 5.47 -35.10
C LEU A 141 48.08 6.20 -33.76
N ASN A 142 46.86 6.30 -33.23
CA ASN A 142 46.67 6.77 -31.87
C ASN A 142 47.15 5.69 -30.91
N ARG A 143 48.45 5.70 -30.56
CA ARG A 143 48.94 4.94 -29.41
C ARG A 143 48.29 5.53 -28.16
N ARG A 144 47.20 4.89 -27.71
CA ARG A 144 46.74 5.07 -26.33
C ARG A 144 47.84 4.48 -25.43
N THR A 145 48.73 5.34 -24.94
CA THR A 145 49.49 5.07 -23.72
C THR A 145 48.46 5.00 -22.59
N GLY A 146 48.14 3.78 -22.15
CA GLY A 146 47.31 3.58 -20.97
C GLY A 146 48.06 3.99 -19.69
N PRO A 147 47.34 4.36 -18.62
CA PRO A 147 47.88 4.30 -17.26
C PRO A 147 48.14 2.86 -16.82
#